data_AF-A0A2E4R4K5-F1
#
_entry.id   AF-A0A2E4R4K5-F1
#
_cell.length_a   1.000
_cell.length_b   1.000
_cell.length_c   1.000
_cell.angle_alpha   90.00
_cell.angle_beta   90.00
_cell.angle_gamma   90.00
#
_symmetry.space_group_name_H-M   'P 1'
#
loop_
_entity.id
_entity.type
_entity.pdbx_description
1 polymer ?
#
loop_
_entity_poly.entity_id
_entity_poly.type
_entity_poly.pdbx_seq_one_letter_code
_entity_poly.pdbx_strand_id
1 'polypeptide(L)'
;MACSTHVGSNASELVYYPLNPSFGGNPLNGSVLLNSALATNKHTDPDLDDQSPLEGRQTPLQAFQESLERAVLSRLTSAATSNLFDPVTGKLVPGTVETGSFIITISDTGNGTLAINTLDKTTGSSTTFEVTQ
;
A
#
# COMPACT_ATOMS: atom_id res chain seq x y z
N MET A 1 78.83 4.49 49.54
CA MET A 1 78.34 5.59 48.69
C MET A 1 77.57 4.97 47.53
N ALA A 2 76.25 4.98 47.58
CA ALA A 2 75.38 4.50 46.50
C ALA A 2 74.53 5.68 46.05
N CYS A 3 74.69 6.08 44.79
CA CYS A 3 73.89 7.12 44.16
C CYS A 3 72.67 6.45 43.54
N SER A 4 71.49 6.64 44.15
CA SER A 4 70.23 6.17 43.58
C SER A 4 69.74 7.19 42.55
N THR A 5 69.81 6.83 41.28
CA THR A 5 69.20 7.60 40.19
C THR A 5 67.69 7.38 40.18
N HIS A 6 66.91 8.43 40.40
CA HIS A 6 65.46 8.40 40.27
C HIS A 6 65.07 8.54 38.80
N VAL A 7 64.53 7.47 38.20
CA VAL A 7 63.85 7.52 36.90
C VAL A 7 62.51 8.23 37.11
N GLY A 8 62.35 9.40 36.50
CA GLY A 8 61.07 10.11 36.48
C GLY A 8 60.03 9.29 35.71
N SER A 9 58.86 9.06 36.31
CA SER A 9 57.75 8.43 35.61
C SER A 9 57.20 9.40 34.57
N ASN A 10 57.14 8.95 33.32
CA ASN A 10 56.47 9.69 32.26
C ASN A 10 55.01 9.26 32.26
N ALA A 11 54.14 10.10 32.79
CA ALA A 11 52.69 9.92 32.69
C ALA A 11 52.14 10.96 31.71
N SER A 12 51.28 10.52 30.79
CA SER A 12 50.51 11.43 29.93
C SER A 12 49.11 11.63 30.51
N GLU A 13 48.45 12.70 30.07
CA GLU A 13 47.04 12.92 30.37
C GLU A 13 46.17 11.81 29.77
N LEU A 14 45.18 11.36 30.53
CA LEU A 14 44.10 10.50 30.05
C LEU A 14 42.96 11.38 29.57
N VAL A 15 42.87 11.61 28.27
CA VAL A 15 41.77 12.34 27.68
C VAL A 15 40.64 11.36 27.36
N TYR A 16 39.45 11.60 27.92
CA TYR A 16 38.26 10.81 27.64
C TYR A 16 37.71 11.17 26.27
N TYR A 17 37.53 10.16 25.42
CA TYR A 17 36.80 10.27 24.17
C TYR A 17 35.65 9.27 24.15
N PRO A 18 34.40 9.72 23.98
CA PRO A 18 33.27 8.81 23.87
C PRO A 18 33.39 7.98 22.60
N LEU A 19 33.06 6.69 22.67
CA LEU A 19 33.06 5.81 21.48
C LEU A 19 31.85 6.07 20.57
N ASN A 20 30.72 6.46 21.16
CA ASN A 20 29.47 6.67 20.45
C ASN A 20 29.50 8.05 19.76
N PRO A 21 29.27 8.12 18.43
CA PRO A 21 29.24 9.37 17.67
C PRO A 21 28.33 10.45 18.25
N SER A 22 27.19 10.06 18.84
CA SER A 22 26.20 10.99 19.40
C SER A 22 26.72 11.83 20.57
N PHE A 23 27.81 11.41 21.21
CA PHE A 23 28.43 12.16 22.30
C PHE A 23 29.74 12.86 21.90
N GLY A 24 30.03 12.97 20.59
CA GLY A 24 31.27 13.55 20.08
C GLY A 24 32.38 12.53 19.82
N GLY A 25 32.02 11.25 19.68
CA GLY A 25 32.93 10.18 19.28
C GLY A 25 33.20 10.11 17.78
N ASN A 26 34.03 9.14 17.37
CA ASN A 26 34.34 8.95 15.95
C ASN A 26 33.09 8.49 15.15
N PRO A 27 32.64 9.22 14.11
CA PRO A 27 31.46 8.87 13.33
C PRO A 27 31.56 7.51 12.61
N LEU A 28 32.78 7.03 12.33
CA LEU A 28 33.01 5.73 11.71
C LEU A 28 32.50 4.55 12.58
N ASN A 29 32.39 4.74 13.91
CA ASN A 29 31.88 3.73 14.82
C ASN A 29 30.35 3.56 14.73
N GLY A 30 29.63 4.49 14.09
CA GLY A 30 28.17 4.50 14.08
C GLY A 30 27.55 3.25 13.47
N SER A 31 28.09 2.78 12.34
CA SER A 31 27.58 1.59 11.66
C SER A 31 27.76 0.32 12.49
N VAL A 32 28.92 0.13 13.13
CA VAL A 32 29.21 -1.04 13.95
C VAL A 32 28.33 -1.05 15.21
N LEU A 33 28.21 0.09 15.89
CA LEU A 33 27.37 0.21 17.09
C LEU A 33 25.89 -0.01 16.78
N LEU A 34 25.39 0.51 15.65
CA LEU A 34 24.01 0.29 15.21
C LEU A 34 23.76 -1.19 14.87
N ASN A 35 24.64 -1.82 14.10
CA ASN A 35 24.49 -3.23 13.74
C ASN A 35 24.54 -4.14 14.98
N SER A 36 25.44 -3.86 15.94
CA SER A 36 25.49 -4.60 17.20
C SER A 36 24.23 -4.41 18.04
N ALA A 37 23.66 -3.21 18.06
CA ALA A 37 22.41 -2.92 18.76
C ALA A 37 21.23 -3.67 18.12
N LEU A 38 21.13 -3.66 16.79
CA LEU A 38 20.09 -4.40 16.06
C LEU A 38 20.23 -5.91 16.26
N ALA A 39 21.45 -6.46 16.22
CA ALA A 39 21.68 -7.90 16.41
C ALA A 39 21.31 -8.41 17.81
N THR A 40 21.31 -7.52 18.82
CA THR A 40 20.94 -7.85 20.20
C THR A 40 19.52 -7.39 20.54
N ASN A 41 18.85 -6.68 19.62
CA ASN A 41 17.51 -6.17 19.86
C ASN A 41 16.51 -7.33 19.94
N LYS A 42 15.87 -7.48 21.11
CA LYS A 42 14.84 -8.49 21.38
C LYS A 42 13.43 -7.89 21.40
N HIS A 43 13.29 -6.62 21.06
CA HIS A 43 12.01 -5.93 20.98
C HIS A 43 11.48 -6.08 19.55
N THR A 44 10.50 -6.95 19.40
CA THR A 44 9.63 -7.00 18.23
C THR A 44 8.40 -6.15 18.51
N ASP A 45 7.88 -5.50 17.48
CA ASP A 45 6.60 -4.82 17.55
C ASP A 45 5.50 -5.86 17.84
N PRO A 46 4.73 -5.74 18.93
CA PRO A 46 3.70 -6.71 19.28
C PRO A 46 2.61 -6.85 18.20
N ASP A 47 2.39 -5.83 17.36
CA ASP A 47 1.44 -5.89 16.24
C ASP A 47 2.05 -6.54 14.98
N LEU A 48 3.37 -6.76 14.94
CA LEU A 48 4.06 -7.48 13.86
C LEU A 48 4.15 -8.99 14.10
N ASP A 49 4.11 -9.46 15.35
CA ASP A 49 4.10 -10.90 15.67
C ASP A 49 2.77 -11.58 15.30
N ASP A 50 1.66 -10.83 15.24
CA ASP A 50 0.38 -11.27 14.68
C ASP A 50 0.37 -11.26 13.14
N GLN A 51 1.40 -10.69 12.51
CA GLN A 51 1.66 -10.83 11.08
C GLN A 51 2.73 -11.89 10.85
N SER A 52 2.34 -13.15 11.03
CA SER A 52 3.11 -14.29 10.56
C SER A 52 3.57 -14.04 9.11
N PRO A 53 4.87 -14.14 8.78
CA PRO A 53 5.37 -13.98 7.40
C PRO A 53 4.85 -15.06 6.43
N LEU A 54 3.95 -15.95 6.89
CA LEU A 54 3.28 -16.98 6.12
C LEU A 54 1.84 -16.63 5.73
N GLU A 55 1.23 -15.57 6.27
CA GLU A 55 -0.15 -15.18 5.92
C GLU A 55 -0.26 -14.14 4.79
N GLY A 56 0.86 -13.50 4.42
CA GLY A 56 0.93 -12.58 3.27
C GLY A 56 1.37 -13.24 1.95
N ARG A 57 1.74 -14.52 1.97
CA ARG A 57 2.25 -15.22 0.78
C ARG A 57 1.11 -16.02 0.17
N GLN A 58 0.24 -15.31 -0.57
CA GLN A 58 -0.80 -15.92 -1.39
C GLN A 58 -0.21 -17.15 -2.07
N THR A 59 -0.77 -18.33 -1.79
CA THR A 59 -0.30 -19.56 -2.40
C THR A 59 -0.37 -19.40 -3.93
N PRO A 60 0.49 -20.07 -4.73
CA PRO A 60 0.40 -20.00 -6.18
C PRO A 60 -1.00 -20.34 -6.73
N LEU A 61 -1.75 -21.17 -5.99
CA LEU A 61 -3.15 -21.49 -6.26
C LEU A 61 -4.07 -20.29 -5.99
N GLN A 62 -3.87 -19.56 -4.91
CA GLN A 62 -4.66 -18.37 -4.58
C GLN A 62 -4.40 -17.22 -5.56
N ALA A 63 -3.15 -17.04 -5.99
CA ALA A 63 -2.81 -16.10 -7.06
C ALA A 63 -3.43 -16.48 -8.41
N PHE A 64 -3.50 -17.79 -8.72
CA PHE A 64 -4.19 -18.29 -9.90
C PHE A 64 -5.71 -18.07 -9.81
N GLN A 65 -6.32 -18.34 -8.67
CA GLN A 65 -7.74 -18.12 -8.42
C GLN A 65 -8.10 -16.64 -8.59
N GLU A 66 -7.32 -15.74 -8.00
CA GLU A 66 -7.53 -14.30 -8.14
C GLU A 66 -7.36 -13.82 -9.59
N SER A 67 -6.40 -14.40 -10.33
CA SER A 67 -6.20 -14.11 -11.76
C SER A 67 -7.39 -14.59 -12.60
N LEU A 68 -7.95 -15.77 -12.30
CA LEU A 68 -9.13 -16.30 -12.96
C LEU A 68 -10.36 -15.42 -12.68
N GLU A 69 -10.59 -15.05 -11.43
CA GLU A 69 -11.70 -14.19 -11.02
C GLU A 69 -11.66 -12.84 -11.74
N ARG A 70 -10.48 -12.20 -11.76
CA ARG A 70 -10.29 -10.94 -12.49
C ARG A 70 -10.57 -11.09 -13.99
N ALA A 71 -10.15 -12.20 -14.61
CA ALA A 71 -10.39 -12.46 -16.03
C ALA A 71 -11.89 -12.70 -16.33
N VAL A 72 -12.60 -13.41 -15.45
CA VAL A 72 -14.05 -13.65 -15.58
C VAL A 72 -14.82 -12.35 -15.37
N LEU A 73 -14.51 -11.60 -14.31
CA LEU A 73 -15.13 -10.29 -14.04
C LEU A 73 -14.89 -9.32 -15.19
N SER A 74 -13.66 -9.23 -15.71
CA SER A 74 -13.35 -8.40 -16.88
C SER A 74 -14.22 -8.77 -18.08
N ARG A 75 -14.42 -10.06 -18.37
CA ARG A 75 -15.28 -10.51 -19.48
C ARG A 75 -16.76 -10.20 -19.24
N LEU A 76 -17.25 -10.40 -18.01
CA LEU A 76 -18.63 -10.08 -17.64
C LEU A 76 -18.90 -8.58 -17.71
N THR A 77 -17.99 -7.76 -17.18
CA THR A 77 -18.05 -6.30 -17.28
C THR A 77 -18.00 -5.88 -18.74
N SER A 78 -17.05 -6.37 -19.54
CA SER A 78 -17.01 -6.06 -20.98
C SER A 78 -18.31 -6.47 -21.70
N ALA A 79 -18.91 -7.62 -21.38
CA ALA A 79 -20.18 -8.04 -21.95
C ALA A 79 -21.36 -7.15 -21.52
N ALA A 80 -21.43 -6.77 -20.24
CA ALA A 80 -22.47 -5.89 -19.72
C ALA A 80 -22.33 -4.45 -20.25
N THR A 81 -21.10 -3.95 -20.33
CA THR A 81 -20.76 -2.63 -20.86
C THR A 81 -20.92 -2.57 -22.38
N SER A 82 -20.67 -3.65 -23.11
CA SER A 82 -20.94 -3.69 -24.57
C SER A 82 -22.41 -3.49 -24.92
N ASN A 83 -23.32 -3.77 -23.99
CA ASN A 83 -24.76 -3.50 -24.17
C ASN A 83 -25.14 -2.05 -23.80
N LEU A 84 -24.25 -1.31 -23.11
CA LEU A 84 -24.47 0.05 -22.65
C LEU A 84 -23.79 1.11 -23.53
N PHE A 85 -22.76 0.69 -24.28
CA PHE A 85 -21.94 1.57 -25.10
C PHE A 85 -22.01 1.14 -26.56
N ASP A 86 -22.24 2.09 -27.45
CA ASP A 86 -22.17 1.84 -28.89
C ASP A 86 -20.72 1.44 -29.27
N PRO A 87 -20.49 0.27 -29.87
CA PRO A 87 -19.15 -0.26 -30.15
C PRO A 87 -18.35 0.56 -31.17
N VAL A 88 -18.98 1.53 -31.85
CA VAL A 88 -18.35 2.38 -32.87
C VAL A 88 -18.03 3.77 -32.33
N THR A 89 -18.84 4.30 -31.42
CA THR A 89 -18.69 5.69 -30.92
C THR A 89 -18.29 5.79 -29.45
N GLY A 90 -18.37 4.71 -28.68
CA GLY A 90 -18.08 4.72 -27.23
C GLY A 90 -19.03 5.62 -26.44
N LYS A 91 -20.17 6.00 -27.03
CA LYS A 91 -21.21 6.81 -26.40
C LYS A 91 -22.25 5.92 -25.75
N LEU A 92 -22.83 6.38 -24.63
CA LEU A 92 -23.91 5.66 -23.97
C LEU A 92 -25.16 5.71 -24.85
N VAL A 93 -25.79 4.55 -25.08
CA VAL A 93 -27.04 4.47 -25.84
C VAL A 93 -28.22 4.62 -24.87
N PRO A 94 -29.24 5.44 -25.18
CA PRO A 94 -30.47 5.50 -24.38
C PRO A 94 -31.14 4.13 -24.30
N GLY A 95 -31.48 3.70 -23.09
CA GLY A 95 -31.99 2.36 -22.84
C GLY A 95 -32.15 2.04 -21.36
N THR A 96 -32.83 0.94 -21.07
CA THR A 96 -33.00 0.42 -19.71
C THR A 96 -32.20 -0.86 -19.57
N VAL A 97 -31.30 -0.89 -18.59
CA VAL A 97 -30.48 -2.07 -18.29
C VAL A 97 -30.75 -2.52 -16.86
N GLU A 98 -31.19 -3.77 -16.74
CA GLU A 98 -31.41 -4.43 -15.47
C GLU A 98 -30.23 -5.32 -15.13
N THR A 99 -29.61 -5.04 -13.99
CA THR A 99 -28.63 -5.91 -13.33
C THR A 99 -29.30 -6.62 -12.15
N GLY A 100 -28.65 -7.64 -11.59
CA GLY A 100 -29.16 -8.38 -10.43
C GLY A 100 -29.59 -7.48 -9.25
N SER A 101 -28.85 -6.39 -9.01
CA SER A 101 -29.09 -5.49 -7.87
C SER A 101 -29.59 -4.09 -8.25
N PHE A 102 -29.55 -3.71 -9.53
CA PHE A 102 -29.85 -2.34 -9.98
C PHE A 102 -30.68 -2.32 -11.26
N ILE A 103 -31.59 -1.35 -11.37
CA ILE A 103 -32.26 -0.98 -12.63
C ILE A 103 -31.71 0.38 -13.03
N ILE A 104 -31.07 0.45 -14.19
CA ILE A 104 -30.47 1.68 -14.72
C ILE A 104 -31.28 2.10 -15.93
N THR A 105 -31.94 3.25 -15.88
CA THR A 105 -32.61 3.85 -17.03
C THR A 105 -31.80 5.04 -17.52
N ILE A 106 -31.50 5.05 -18.81
CA ILE A 106 -30.74 6.09 -19.49
C ILE A 106 -31.70 6.76 -20.46
N SER A 107 -32.07 8.01 -20.17
CA SER A 107 -32.93 8.84 -21.02
C SER A 107 -32.13 9.99 -21.61
N ASP A 108 -32.31 10.25 -22.90
CA ASP A 108 -31.72 11.41 -23.58
C ASP A 108 -32.57 12.65 -23.27
N THR A 109 -31.97 13.64 -22.61
CA THR A 109 -32.60 14.93 -22.28
C THR A 109 -32.40 15.95 -23.41
N GLY A 110 -31.67 15.58 -24.47
CA GLY A 110 -31.36 16.41 -25.63
C GLY A 110 -30.02 17.15 -25.48
N ASN A 111 -29.52 17.69 -26.61
CA ASN A 111 -28.25 18.44 -26.70
C ASN A 111 -26.99 17.64 -26.28
N GLY A 112 -27.02 16.31 -26.35
CA GLY A 112 -25.90 15.46 -25.93
C GLY A 112 -25.86 15.19 -24.42
N THR A 113 -26.88 15.61 -23.67
CA THR A 113 -27.01 15.33 -22.23
C THR A 113 -27.88 14.11 -22.00
N LEU A 114 -27.33 13.09 -21.33
CA LEU A 114 -28.08 11.95 -20.86
C LEU A 114 -28.39 12.08 -19.37
N ALA A 115 -29.63 11.82 -19.00
CA ALA A 115 -30.02 11.62 -17.62
C ALA A 115 -30.00 10.13 -17.31
N ILE A 116 -29.21 9.74 -16.30
CA ILE A 116 -29.10 8.37 -15.81
C ILE A 116 -29.84 8.30 -14.48
N ASN A 117 -30.88 7.48 -14.41
CA ASN A 117 -31.55 7.14 -13.16
C ASN A 117 -31.17 5.70 -12.78
N THR A 118 -30.58 5.54 -11.59
CA THR A 118 -30.22 4.23 -11.03
C THR A 118 -31.11 3.94 -9.84
N LEU A 119 -31.83 2.83 -9.90
CA LEU A 119 -32.67 2.31 -8.82
C LEU A 119 -32.05 1.04 -8.23
N ASP A 120 -31.73 1.05 -6.95
CA ASP A 120 -31.30 -0.13 -6.20
C ASP A 120 -32.53 -1.02 -5.87
N LYS A 121 -32.49 -2.28 -6.30
CA LYS A 121 -33.59 -3.26 -6.10
C LYS A 121 -33.68 -3.77 -4.66
N THR A 122 -32.60 -3.65 -3.89
CA THR A 122 -32.50 -4.13 -2.51
C THR A 122 -32.95 -3.07 -1.53
N THR A 123 -32.53 -1.83 -1.74
CA THR A 123 -32.82 -0.71 -0.83
C THR A 123 -33.97 0.18 -1.32
N GLY A 124 -34.37 0.09 -2.58
CA GLY A 124 -35.34 0.99 -3.21
C GLY A 124 -34.82 2.41 -3.42
N SER A 125 -33.54 2.67 -3.14
CA SER A 125 -32.96 4.01 -3.29
C SER A 125 -32.74 4.34 -4.76
N SER A 126 -33.17 5.54 -5.18
CA SER A 126 -32.95 6.04 -6.53
C SER A 126 -31.96 7.20 -6.51
N THR A 127 -30.96 7.15 -7.39
CA THR A 127 -30.01 8.24 -7.62
C THR A 127 -30.10 8.65 -9.08
N THR A 128 -30.24 9.95 -9.33
CA THR A 128 -30.24 10.52 -10.68
C THR A 128 -29.04 11.44 -10.84
N PHE A 129 -28.33 11.30 -11.95
CA PHE A 129 -27.28 12.23 -12.34
C PHE A 129 -27.28 12.42 -13.85
N GLU A 130 -26.87 13.61 -14.30
CA GLU A 130 -26.79 13.98 -15.71
C GLU A 130 -25.34 13.95 -16.18
N VAL A 131 -25.12 13.43 -17.38
CA VAL A 131 -23.81 13.36 -18.03
C VAL A 131 -23.92 13.97 -19.41
N THR A 132 -23.07 14.96 -19.69
CA THR A 132 -22.92 15.54 -21.03
C THR A 132 -21.88 14.76 -21.84
N GLN A 133 -22.18 14.51 -23.12
CA GLN A 133 -21.35 13.75 -24.07
C GLN A 133 -21.09 14.47 -25.39
#